data_AF-A0A7C6AXE7-F1
#
_entry.id   AF-A0A7C6AXE7-F1
#
_cell.length_a   1.000
_cell.length_b   1.000
_cell.length_c   1.000
_cell.angle_alpha   90.00
_cell.angle_beta   90.00
_cell.angle_gamma   90.00
#
_symmetry.space_group_name_H-M   'P 1'
#
loop_
_entity.id
_entity.type
_entity.pdbx_description
1 polymer ?
#
loop_
_entity_poly.entity_id
_entity_poly.type
_entity_poly.pdbx_seq_one_letter_code
_entity_poly.pdbx_strand_id
1 'polypeptide(L)'
;GRTGVDMTLEVIETLAELPQVRYVKESTGQIERISRLLRQCGDRLGIFCGADTVAFESLALGAVGWVGGVANVVPRSHVDLYRLMIEEGDFAAARQLYFQMLPLLSLMENGGKYTQWVKAACGLMGRPVGPPRAPLRPATAQELKQLRAALAELPEGRSAKKRTP
;
A
#
# COMPACT_ATOMS: atom_id res chain seq x y z
N GLY A 1 11.89 -7.82 9.13
CA GLY A 1 11.36 -7.58 7.77
C GLY A 1 11.70 -8.75 6.85
N ARG A 2 11.23 -8.73 5.59
CA ARG A 2 11.40 -9.85 4.63
C ARG A 2 12.86 -10.16 4.26
N THR A 3 13.74 -9.18 4.32
CA THR A 3 15.17 -9.29 3.96
C THR A 3 16.04 -9.85 5.09
N GLY A 4 15.55 -9.90 6.32
CA GLY A 4 16.35 -10.24 7.50
C GLY A 4 17.41 -9.18 7.88
N VAL A 5 17.58 -8.13 7.09
CA VAL A 5 18.57 -7.05 7.28
C VAL A 5 17.88 -5.71 7.08
N ASP A 6 18.15 -4.76 7.98
CA ASP A 6 17.70 -3.36 7.88
C ASP A 6 18.81 -2.49 7.29
N MET A 7 18.42 -1.50 6.46
CA MET A 7 19.31 -0.41 6.10
C MET A 7 19.14 0.66 7.16
N THR A 8 20.15 0.94 7.99
CA THR A 8 19.99 1.94 9.05
C THR A 8 19.76 3.34 8.46
N LEU A 9 19.26 4.27 9.28
CA LEU A 9 19.05 5.64 8.83
C LEU A 9 20.34 6.32 8.39
N GLU A 10 21.45 6.00 9.08
CA GLU A 10 22.78 6.52 8.78
C GLU A 10 23.26 6.02 7.40
N VAL A 11 23.01 4.75 7.08
CA VAL A 11 23.31 4.19 5.75
C VAL A 11 22.48 4.88 4.67
N ILE A 12 21.17 5.06 4.91
CA ILE A 12 20.29 5.74 3.96
C ILE A 12 20.72 7.20 3.75
N GLU A 13 21.09 7.90 4.83
CA GLU A 13 21.58 9.28 4.77
C GLU A 13 22.89 9.38 3.96
N THR A 14 23.81 8.44 4.17
CA THR A 14 25.07 8.39 3.39
C THR A 14 24.76 8.17 1.91
N LEU A 15 23.83 7.27 1.59
CA LEU A 15 23.41 7.03 0.21
C LEU A 15 22.71 8.24 -0.40
N ALA A 16 22.00 9.05 0.39
CA ALA A 16 21.34 10.27 -0.07
C ALA A 16 22.32 11.38 -0.50
N GLU A 17 23.62 11.25 -0.19
CA GLU A 17 24.66 12.15 -0.73
C GLU A 17 24.96 11.86 -2.21
N LEU A 18 24.59 10.69 -2.72
CA LEU A 18 24.82 10.30 -4.11
C LEU A 18 23.71 10.85 -5.01
N PRO A 19 24.05 11.63 -6.06
CA PRO A 19 23.03 12.27 -6.91
C PRO A 19 22.15 11.28 -7.69
N GLN A 20 22.58 10.03 -7.84
CA GLN A 20 21.81 8.96 -8.48
C GLN A 20 20.75 8.35 -7.54
N VAL A 21 20.91 8.47 -6.22
CA VAL A 21 19.99 7.94 -5.22
C VAL A 21 19.01 9.04 -4.81
N ARG A 22 17.91 9.15 -5.55
CA ARG A 22 16.93 10.23 -5.35
C ARG A 22 15.73 9.83 -4.50
N TYR A 23 15.52 8.53 -4.27
CA TYR A 23 14.35 8.03 -3.55
C TYR A 23 14.69 6.82 -2.69
N VAL A 24 13.94 6.65 -1.60
CA VAL A 24 13.88 5.40 -0.83
C VAL A 24 12.42 4.99 -0.65
N LYS A 25 12.17 3.68 -0.69
CA LYS A 25 10.90 3.09 -0.32
C LYS A 25 11.00 2.50 1.09
N GLU A 26 10.48 3.22 2.09
CA GLU A 26 10.44 2.77 3.47
C GLU A 26 9.31 1.74 3.64
N SER A 27 9.66 0.47 3.88
CA SER A 27 8.70 -0.66 3.91
C SER A 27 8.60 -1.33 5.28
N THR A 28 9.10 -0.71 6.35
CA THR A 28 8.93 -1.24 7.72
C THR A 28 7.50 -1.06 8.24
N GLY A 29 6.75 -0.10 7.68
CA GLY A 29 5.43 0.28 8.18
C GLY A 29 5.48 1.14 9.45
N GLN A 30 6.67 1.59 9.85
CA GLN A 30 6.86 2.42 11.03
C GLN A 30 6.83 3.90 10.65
N ILE A 31 5.74 4.57 11.00
CA ILE A 31 5.56 5.98 10.63
C ILE A 31 6.63 6.90 11.22
N GLU A 32 7.11 6.61 12.44
CA GLU A 32 8.20 7.36 13.08
C GLU A 32 9.47 7.33 12.21
N ARG A 33 9.76 6.18 11.58
CA ARG A 33 10.92 6.02 10.72
C ARG A 33 10.83 6.88 9.46
N ILE A 34 9.63 7.00 8.89
CA ILE A 34 9.36 7.91 7.77
C ILE A 34 9.60 9.36 8.22
N SER A 35 9.08 9.78 9.37
CA SER A 35 9.32 11.11 9.93
C SER A 35 10.81 11.42 10.10
N ARG A 36 11.59 10.45 10.59
CA ARG A 36 13.04 10.60 10.78
C ARG A 36 13.77 10.73 9.45
N LEU A 37 13.43 9.92 8.45
CA LEU A 37 14.01 10.01 7.11
C LEU A 37 13.72 11.37 6.45
N LEU A 38 12.47 11.82 6.49
CA LEU A 38 12.07 13.13 5.97
C LEU A 38 12.87 14.26 6.63
N ARG A 39 13.03 14.21 7.96
CA ARG A 39 13.79 15.21 8.70
C ARG A 39 15.30 15.19 8.43
N GLN A 40 15.91 14.00 8.36
CA GLN A 40 17.36 13.84 8.21
C GLN A 40 17.84 14.07 6.78
N CYS A 41 17.10 13.54 5.80
CA CYS A 41 17.48 13.64 4.40
C CYS A 41 17.02 14.97 3.76
N GLY A 42 15.91 15.55 4.24
CA GLY A 42 15.31 16.74 3.65
C GLY A 42 15.04 16.55 2.16
N ASP A 43 15.32 17.57 1.35
CA ASP A 43 15.08 17.54 -0.10
C ASP A 43 16.07 16.67 -0.88
N ARG A 44 17.11 16.12 -0.22
CA ARG A 44 18.09 15.24 -0.89
C ARG A 44 17.49 13.89 -1.29
N LEU A 45 16.43 13.44 -0.61
CA LEU A 45 15.86 12.12 -0.80
C LEU A 45 14.33 12.13 -0.71
N GLY A 46 13.65 11.79 -1.80
CA GLY A 46 12.21 11.59 -1.78
C GLY A 46 11.83 10.29 -1.09
N ILE A 47 10.88 10.34 -0.15
CA ILE A 47 10.48 9.17 0.63
C ILE A 47 9.18 8.61 0.08
N PHE A 48 9.19 7.36 -0.37
CA PHE A 48 7.99 6.58 -0.66
C PHE A 48 7.64 5.69 0.53
N CYS A 49 6.36 5.62 0.87
CA CYS A 49 5.85 4.62 1.79
C CYS A 49 5.72 3.24 1.10
N GLY A 50 6.02 2.17 1.83
CA GLY A 50 5.99 0.80 1.32
C GLY A 50 4.97 -0.11 1.97
N ALA A 51 4.15 0.41 2.90
CA ALA A 51 3.06 -0.30 3.54
C ALA A 51 1.76 0.48 3.36
N ASP A 52 0.76 -0.14 2.72
CA ASP A 52 -0.48 0.55 2.37
C ASP A 52 -1.22 1.10 3.62
N THR A 53 -1.08 0.44 4.76
CA THR A 53 -1.71 0.80 6.06
C THR A 53 -1.12 2.00 6.78
N VAL A 54 -0.12 2.67 6.20
CA VAL A 54 0.38 3.95 6.73
C VAL A 54 0.52 5.01 5.63
N ALA A 55 -0.10 4.78 4.46
CA ALA A 55 0.02 5.66 3.31
C ALA A 55 -0.55 7.06 3.59
N PHE A 56 -1.69 7.15 4.28
CA PHE A 56 -2.32 8.42 4.65
C PHE A 56 -1.37 9.26 5.51
N GLU A 57 -0.86 8.70 6.60
CA GLU A 57 0.03 9.37 7.53
C GLU A 57 1.34 9.76 6.84
N SER A 58 1.85 8.89 5.96
CA SER A 58 3.09 9.15 5.22
C SER A 58 2.95 10.36 4.30
N LEU A 59 1.85 10.43 3.52
CA LEU A 59 1.57 11.56 2.64
C LEU A 59 1.40 12.85 3.44
N ALA A 60 0.67 12.80 4.56
CA ALA A 60 0.47 13.96 5.43
C ALA A 60 1.79 14.52 5.99
N LEU A 61 2.82 13.67 6.18
CA LEU A 61 4.15 14.07 6.63
C LEU A 61 5.06 14.60 5.52
N GLY A 62 4.72 14.39 4.25
CA GLY A 62 5.54 14.81 3.10
C GLY A 62 6.20 13.67 2.32
N ALA A 63 5.79 12.41 2.52
CA ALA A 63 6.15 11.36 1.59
C ALA A 63 5.62 11.70 0.18
N VAL A 64 6.42 11.41 -0.84
CA VAL A 64 6.08 11.77 -2.23
C VAL A 64 5.02 10.85 -2.84
N GLY A 65 4.76 9.71 -2.19
CA GLY A 65 3.81 8.70 -2.61
C GLY A 65 3.97 7.41 -1.82
N TRP A 66 3.33 6.35 -2.29
CA TRP A 66 3.52 5.01 -1.76
C TRP A 66 3.55 3.96 -2.88
N VAL A 67 4.17 2.83 -2.59
CA VAL A 67 4.30 1.70 -3.51
C VAL A 67 3.74 0.46 -2.83
N GLY A 68 2.46 0.19 -3.09
CA GLY A 68 1.72 -0.95 -2.56
C GLY A 68 1.17 -1.86 -3.66
N GLY A 69 1.18 -3.15 -3.40
CA GLY A 69 0.52 -4.18 -4.21
C GLY A 69 -1.01 -4.07 -4.20
N VAL A 70 -1.63 -3.52 -3.15
CA VAL A 70 -3.09 -3.34 -3.09
C VAL A 70 -3.60 -2.36 -4.15
N ALA A 71 -2.74 -1.47 -4.66
CA ALA A 71 -3.02 -0.61 -5.80
C ALA A 71 -3.41 -1.39 -7.07
N ASN A 72 -2.96 -2.65 -7.24
CA ASN A 72 -3.38 -3.50 -8.35
C ASN A 72 -4.85 -3.99 -8.21
N VAL A 73 -5.37 -4.00 -6.98
CA VAL A 73 -6.69 -4.50 -6.62
C VAL A 73 -7.75 -3.38 -6.69
N VAL A 74 -7.44 -2.21 -6.13
CA VAL A 74 -8.37 -1.06 -6.09
C VAL A 74 -7.67 0.23 -6.51
N PRO A 75 -7.23 0.32 -7.78
CA PRO A 75 -6.41 1.44 -8.25
C PRO A 75 -7.13 2.79 -8.17
N ARG A 76 -8.46 2.85 -8.34
CA ARG A 76 -9.17 4.13 -8.31
C ARG A 76 -9.16 4.74 -6.91
N SER A 77 -9.40 3.94 -5.88
CA SER A 77 -9.37 4.34 -4.47
C SER A 77 -7.98 4.83 -4.07
N HIS A 78 -6.92 4.24 -4.64
CA HIS A 78 -5.55 4.72 -4.43
C HIS A 78 -5.33 6.08 -5.08
N VAL A 79 -5.71 6.24 -6.35
CA VAL A 79 -5.59 7.53 -7.05
C VAL A 79 -6.44 8.62 -6.37
N ASP A 80 -7.68 8.29 -6.00
CA ASP A 80 -8.59 9.21 -5.31
C ASP A 80 -8.01 9.63 -3.95
N LEU A 81 -7.40 8.70 -3.19
CA LEU A 81 -6.73 9.04 -1.94
C LEU A 81 -5.58 10.04 -2.16
N TYR A 82 -4.72 9.78 -3.15
CA TYR A 82 -3.62 10.71 -3.49
C TYR A 82 -4.15 12.08 -3.90
N ARG A 83 -5.15 12.11 -4.78
CA ARG A 83 -5.76 13.34 -5.30
C ARG A 83 -6.38 14.18 -4.18
N LEU A 84 -7.18 13.55 -3.31
CA LEU A 84 -7.80 14.21 -2.16
C LEU A 84 -6.75 14.82 -1.22
N MET A 85 -5.65 14.11 -0.96
CA MET A 85 -4.62 14.57 -0.03
C MET A 85 -3.69 15.63 -0.62
N ILE A 86 -3.21 15.42 -1.84
CA ILE A 86 -2.09 16.19 -2.41
C ILE A 86 -2.58 17.28 -3.36
N GLU A 87 -3.58 17.00 -4.18
CA GLU A 87 -4.05 17.93 -5.21
C GLU A 87 -5.17 18.83 -4.68
N GLU A 88 -6.11 18.26 -3.90
CA GLU A 88 -7.28 18.98 -3.38
C GLU A 88 -7.10 19.50 -1.94
N GLY A 89 -6.25 18.85 -1.14
CA GLY A 89 -6.06 19.18 0.27
C GLY A 89 -7.28 18.85 1.16
N ASP A 90 -8.22 18.01 0.70
CA ASP A 90 -9.37 17.57 1.48
C ASP A 90 -9.02 16.35 2.35
N PHE A 91 -8.35 16.63 3.46
CA PHE A 91 -7.98 15.61 4.45
C PHE A 91 -9.19 14.91 5.10
N ALA A 92 -10.36 15.56 5.13
CA ALA A 92 -11.54 14.96 5.74
C ALA A 92 -12.10 13.86 4.84
N ALA A 93 -12.29 14.14 3.56
CA ALA A 93 -12.71 13.15 2.56
C ALA A 93 -11.64 12.06 2.38
N ALA A 94 -10.36 12.43 2.32
CA ALA A 94 -9.25 11.47 2.24
C ALA A 94 -9.27 10.49 3.43
N ARG A 95 -9.47 10.97 4.65
CA ARG A 95 -9.55 10.13 5.85
C ARG A 95 -10.75 9.18 5.81
N GLN A 96 -11.91 9.64 5.33
CA GLN A 96 -13.07 8.78 5.16
C GLN A 96 -12.81 7.65 4.16
N LEU A 97 -12.23 7.97 3.00
CA LEU A 97 -11.85 6.97 1.99
C LEU A 97 -10.79 6.00 2.54
N TYR A 98 -9.76 6.52 3.20
CA TYR A 98 -8.71 5.71 3.81
C TYR A 98 -9.28 4.70 4.83
N PHE A 99 -10.22 5.12 5.69
CA PHE A 99 -10.88 4.20 6.63
C PHE A 99 -11.76 3.15 5.95
N GLN A 100 -12.36 3.45 4.80
CA GLN A 100 -13.04 2.42 3.99
C GLN A 100 -12.06 1.42 3.40
N MET A 101 -10.84 1.85 3.04
CA MET A 101 -9.77 0.99 2.53
C MET A 101 -9.14 0.15 3.62
N LEU A 102 -9.01 0.68 4.83
CA LEU A 102 -8.20 0.13 5.91
C LEU A 102 -8.48 -1.36 6.24
N PRO A 103 -9.72 -1.88 6.23
CA PRO A 103 -9.98 -3.30 6.41
C PRO A 103 -9.28 -4.19 5.36
N LEU A 104 -9.32 -3.78 4.08
CA LEU A 104 -8.63 -4.47 3.00
C LEU A 104 -7.10 -4.36 3.15
N LEU A 105 -6.61 -3.14 3.40
CA LEU A 105 -5.17 -2.89 3.54
C LEU A 105 -4.58 -3.73 4.68
N SER A 106 -5.26 -3.73 5.84
CA SER A 106 -4.84 -4.46 7.04
C SER A 106 -4.85 -5.97 6.83
N LEU A 107 -5.91 -6.50 6.19
CA LEU A 107 -6.01 -7.93 5.87
C LEU A 107 -4.83 -8.39 4.99
N MET A 108 -4.49 -7.58 3.98
CA MET A 108 -3.49 -7.94 2.99
C MET A 108 -2.06 -7.81 3.52
N GLU A 109 -1.74 -6.71 4.23
CA GLU A 109 -0.40 -6.42 4.77
C GLU A 109 -0.05 -7.33 5.95
N ASN A 110 -0.98 -7.52 6.90
CA ASN A 110 -0.68 -8.23 8.15
C ASN A 110 -0.83 -9.75 8.06
N GLY A 111 -1.44 -10.27 6.98
CA GLY A 111 -1.74 -11.69 6.84
C GLY A 111 -0.56 -12.59 6.44
N GLY A 112 0.65 -12.05 6.28
CA GLY A 112 1.85 -12.82 5.92
C GLY A 112 1.82 -13.47 4.52
N LYS A 113 0.77 -13.23 3.74
CA LYS A 113 0.49 -13.86 2.43
C LYS A 113 0.27 -12.84 1.33
N TYR A 114 0.96 -11.71 1.40
CA TYR A 114 0.74 -10.52 0.58
C TYR A 114 0.55 -10.83 -0.92
N THR A 115 1.50 -11.57 -1.52
CA THR A 115 1.43 -11.96 -2.93
C THR A 115 0.20 -12.81 -3.24
N GLN A 116 -0.16 -13.75 -2.36
CA GLN A 116 -1.32 -14.61 -2.56
C GLN A 116 -2.63 -13.83 -2.42
N TRP A 117 -2.68 -12.88 -1.48
CA TRP A 117 -3.80 -11.97 -1.31
C TRP A 117 -4.01 -11.08 -2.53
N VAL A 118 -2.96 -10.41 -3.02
CA VAL A 118 -3.05 -9.53 -4.21
C VAL A 118 -3.55 -10.31 -5.42
N LYS A 119 -2.98 -11.50 -5.68
CA LYS A 119 -3.40 -12.33 -6.82
C LYS A 119 -4.85 -12.79 -6.71
N ALA A 120 -5.25 -13.27 -5.53
CA ALA A 120 -6.62 -13.70 -5.29
C ALA A 120 -7.61 -12.52 -5.44
N ALA A 121 -7.27 -11.36 -4.86
CA ALA A 121 -8.12 -10.18 -4.92
C ALA A 121 -8.24 -9.62 -6.35
N CYS A 122 -7.17 -9.61 -7.15
CA CYS A 122 -7.26 -9.28 -8.58
C CYS A 122 -8.24 -10.21 -9.31
N GLY A 123 -8.18 -11.52 -9.04
CA GLY A 123 -9.16 -12.48 -9.58
C GLY A 123 -10.59 -12.17 -9.17
N LEU A 124 -10.83 -11.84 -7.89
CA LEU A 124 -12.15 -11.42 -7.37
C LEU A 124 -12.66 -10.12 -8.01
N MET A 125 -11.74 -9.23 -8.42
CA MET A 125 -12.02 -7.97 -9.10
C MET A 125 -12.11 -8.13 -10.63
N GLY A 126 -12.22 -9.36 -11.14
CA GLY A 126 -12.40 -9.66 -12.56
C GLY A 126 -11.13 -9.55 -13.39
N ARG A 127 -9.95 -9.58 -12.76
CA ARG A 127 -8.63 -9.51 -13.40
C ARG A 127 -7.80 -10.73 -13.04
N PRO A 128 -8.08 -11.90 -13.65
CA PRO A 128 -7.37 -13.14 -13.30
C PRO A 128 -5.89 -13.05 -13.70
N VAL A 129 -4.99 -13.13 -12.71
CA VAL A 129 -3.53 -13.09 -12.89
C VAL A 129 -2.84 -14.44 -12.58
N GLY A 130 -3.65 -15.50 -12.51
CA GLY A 130 -3.24 -16.85 -12.15
C GLY A 130 -2.86 -17.02 -10.67
N PRO A 131 -2.65 -18.28 -10.22
CA PRO A 131 -2.22 -18.55 -8.86
C PRO A 131 -0.79 -18.05 -8.59
N PRO A 132 -0.37 -17.90 -7.32
CA PRO A 132 1.03 -17.69 -7.00
C PRO A 132 1.86 -18.92 -7.41
N ARG A 133 3.14 -18.69 -7.74
CA ARG A 133 4.08 -19.80 -8.01
C ARG A 133 4.44 -20.49 -6.69
N ALA A 134 4.67 -21.81 -6.75
CA ALA A 134 5.26 -22.56 -5.66
C ALA A 134 6.59 -21.89 -5.21
N PRO A 135 6.92 -21.88 -3.90
CA PRO A 135 6.29 -22.64 -2.81
C PRO A 135 5.03 -22.00 -2.21
N LEU A 136 4.60 -20.82 -2.68
CA LEU A 136 3.40 -20.17 -2.17
C LEU A 136 2.13 -20.94 -2.60
N ARG A 137 1.18 -21.08 -1.68
CA ARG A 137 -0.10 -21.75 -1.93
C ARG A 137 -1.21 -20.73 -2.22
N PRO A 138 -2.16 -21.04 -3.13
CA PRO A 138 -3.34 -20.20 -3.35
C PRO A 138 -4.12 -19.92 -2.06
N ALA A 139 -4.88 -18.82 -2.04
CA ALA A 139 -5.77 -18.50 -0.94
C ALA A 139 -6.83 -19.61 -0.76
N THR A 140 -7.10 -19.96 0.50
CA THR A 140 -8.12 -20.94 0.89
C THR A 140 -9.53 -20.37 0.70
N ALA A 141 -10.56 -21.23 0.73
CA ALA A 141 -11.95 -20.79 0.65
C ALA A 141 -12.33 -19.79 1.77
N GLN A 142 -11.82 -19.99 2.98
CA GLN A 142 -12.04 -19.08 4.11
C GLN A 142 -11.38 -17.72 3.90
N GLU A 143 -10.15 -17.71 3.38
CA GLU A 143 -9.42 -16.50 3.02
C GLU A 143 -10.12 -15.73 1.89
N LEU A 144 -10.61 -16.43 0.87
CA LEU A 144 -11.42 -15.81 -0.20
C LEU A 144 -12.70 -15.19 0.34
N LYS A 145 -13.35 -15.80 1.34
CA LYS A 145 -14.52 -15.22 2.02
C LYS A 145 -14.16 -13.92 2.74
N GLN A 146 -13.03 -13.88 3.44
CA GLN A 146 -12.53 -12.66 4.10
C GLN A 146 -12.23 -11.54 3.09
N LEU A 147 -11.55 -11.86 1.99
CA LEU A 147 -11.30 -10.88 0.92
C LEU A 147 -12.59 -10.32 0.34
N ARG A 148 -13.58 -11.16 0.05
CA ARG A 148 -14.88 -10.69 -0.48
C ARG A 148 -15.60 -9.74 0.47
N ALA A 149 -15.51 -9.99 1.78
CA ALA A 149 -16.07 -9.10 2.79
C ALA A 149 -15.34 -7.75 2.79
N ALA A 150 -14.00 -7.76 2.87
CA ALA A 150 -13.20 -6.53 2.86
C ALA A 150 -13.38 -5.70 1.58
N LEU A 151 -13.46 -6.36 0.41
CA LEU A 151 -13.72 -5.67 -0.86
C LEU A 151 -15.11 -5.04 -0.93
N ALA A 152 -16.12 -5.60 -0.25
CA ALA A 152 -17.49 -5.09 -0.30
C ALA A 152 -17.66 -3.74 0.42
N GLU A 153 -16.77 -3.41 1.34
CA GLU A 153 -16.75 -2.10 2.01
C GLU A 153 -16.41 -0.97 1.04
N LEU A 154 -15.66 -1.27 -0.02
CA LEU A 154 -15.14 -0.28 -0.97
C LEU A 154 -16.14 0.06 -2.10
N PRO A 155 -16.18 1.33 -2.56
CA PRO A 155 -17.02 1.74 -3.69
C PRO A 155 -16.78 0.91 -4.97
N GLU A 156 -15.51 0.62 -5.26
CA GLU A 156 -15.12 -0.20 -6.42
C GLU A 156 -15.58 -1.65 -6.31
N GLY A 157 -15.46 -2.25 -5.12
CA GLY A 157 -15.85 -3.64 -4.91
C GLY A 157 -17.36 -3.85 -4.97
N ARG A 158 -18.16 -2.83 -4.61
CA ARG A 158 -19.62 -2.83 -4.82
C ARG A 158 -20.00 -2.85 -6.30
N SER A 159 -19.22 -2.16 -7.14
CA SER A 159 -19.44 -2.10 -8.59
C SER A 159 -19.09 -3.42 -9.29
N ALA A 160 -18.10 -4.17 -8.80
CA ALA A 160 -17.71 -5.46 -9.35
C ALA A 160 -18.81 -6.54 -9.22
N LYS A 161 -19.69 -6.45 -8.20
CA LYS A 161 -20.81 -7.40 -8.00
C LYS A 161 -21.91 -7.29 -9.08
N LYS A 162 -21.99 -6.19 -9.83
CA LYS A 162 -23.02 -5.98 -10.87
C LYS A 162 -22.63 -6.53 -12.26
N ARG A 163 -21.38 -7.00 -12.43
CA ARG A 163 -20.94 -7.63 -13.69
C ARG A 163 -21.18 -9.13 -13.61
N THR A 164 -22.41 -9.55 -13.91
CA THR A 164 -22.72 -10.93 -14.32
C THR A 164 -22.27 -11.10 -15.78
N PRO A 165 -21.75 -12.28 -16.20
CA PRO A 165 -21.41 -12.53 -17.60
C PRO A 165 -22.57 -12.31 -18.57
#